data_AF-A0A1F6BY95-F1
#
_entry.id   AF-A0A1F6BY95-F1
#
_cell.length_a   1.000
_cell.length_b   1.000
_cell.length_c   1.000
_cell.angle_alpha   90.00
_cell.angle_beta   90.00
_cell.angle_gamma   90.00
#
_symmetry.space_group_name_H-M   'P 1'
#
loop_
_entity.id
_entity.type
_entity.pdbx_description
1 polymer ?
#
loop_
_entity_poly.entity_id
_entity_poly.type
_entity_poly.pdbx_seq_one_letter_code
_entity_poly.pdbx_strand_id
1 'polypeptide(L)'
;MKKTLDEMNERMWYRLVKVLFAISFILSFISYNTLLIADIGYKNLDKNHSTLTCHLPIGNTEKMSLAEAGLDISKYYFEGAVFSYQEFFEGYNDYKIRNILEVCTGKDTGSIDIVSLQKEFEVRQKYTEMSNEELLSSMSEDETVSTYEPSEPPEWNYRMFDIQPEFSYSQFLLYFFAGNIVIVLFFEAMRRIFYYVVLGSILPRKQKPYESD
;
A
#
# COMPACT_ATOMS: atom_id res chain seq x y z
N MET A 1 -2.30 21.00 55.35
CA MET A 1 -3.54 20.38 54.84
C MET A 1 -3.24 19.88 53.43
N LYS A 2 -3.10 18.56 53.22
CA LYS A 2 -2.84 17.99 51.88
C LYS A 2 -4.16 18.04 51.11
N LYS A 3 -4.24 18.87 50.07
CA LYS A 3 -5.41 18.90 49.18
C LYS A 3 -5.62 17.50 48.59
N THR A 4 -6.88 17.07 48.51
CA THR A 4 -7.23 15.77 47.93
C THR A 4 -7.67 15.94 46.47
N LEU A 5 -7.65 14.85 45.70
CA LEU A 5 -8.11 14.89 44.30
C LEU A 5 -9.60 15.28 44.21
N ASP A 6 -10.37 14.92 45.23
CA ASP A 6 -11.81 15.14 45.32
C ASP A 6 -12.13 16.64 45.53
N GLU A 7 -11.41 17.32 46.44
CA GLU A 7 -11.50 18.78 46.64
C GLU A 7 -11.15 19.57 45.37
N MET A 8 -10.25 19.05 44.54
CA MET A 8 -9.94 19.69 43.26
C MET A 8 -11.07 19.50 42.25
N ASN A 9 -11.73 18.35 42.25
CA ASN A 9 -12.76 18.00 41.28
C ASN A 9 -14.01 18.88 41.37
N GLU A 10 -14.28 19.44 42.54
CA GLU A 10 -15.34 20.43 42.73
C GLU A 10 -15.02 21.77 42.05
N ARG A 11 -13.74 22.10 41.87
CA ARG A 11 -13.32 23.36 41.25
C ARG A 11 -13.51 23.34 39.73
N MET A 12 -14.22 24.34 39.22
CA MET A 12 -14.55 24.47 37.79
C MET A 12 -13.30 24.54 36.90
N TRP A 13 -12.27 25.29 37.31
CA TRP A 13 -11.02 25.43 36.54
C TRP A 13 -10.30 24.08 36.37
N TYR A 14 -10.32 23.20 37.37
CA TYR A 14 -9.67 21.89 37.26
C TYR A 14 -10.45 20.95 36.34
N ARG A 15 -11.80 21.03 36.37
CA ARG A 15 -12.64 20.30 35.41
C ARG A 15 -12.33 20.74 33.98
N LEU A 16 -12.20 22.04 33.73
CA LEU A 16 -11.81 22.57 32.41
C LEU A 16 -10.41 22.07 31.99
N VAL A 17 -9.42 22.16 32.87
CA VAL A 17 -8.05 21.68 32.60
C VAL A 17 -8.05 20.19 32.22
N LYS A 18 -8.81 19.35 32.93
CA LYS A 18 -8.92 17.92 32.58
C LYS A 18 -9.52 17.68 31.20
N VAL A 19 -10.56 18.45 30.84
CA VAL A 19 -11.19 18.35 29.51
C VAL A 19 -10.20 18.77 28.43
N LEU A 20 -9.53 19.91 28.60
CA LEU A 20 -8.50 20.37 27.65
C LEU A 20 -7.33 19.38 27.53
N PHE A 21 -6.91 18.80 28.65
CA PHE A 21 -5.89 17.77 28.67
C PHE A 21 -6.32 16.52 27.89
N ALA A 22 -7.55 16.05 28.07
CA ALA A 22 -8.08 14.91 27.32
C ALA A 22 -8.21 15.23 25.82
N ILE A 23 -8.70 16.42 25.47
CA ILE A 23 -8.81 16.86 24.06
C ILE A 23 -7.43 16.92 23.41
N SER A 24 -6.44 17.52 24.07
CA SER A 24 -5.07 17.60 23.53
C SER A 24 -4.45 16.21 23.33
N PHE A 25 -4.68 15.27 24.23
CA PHE A 25 -4.26 13.87 24.06
C PHE A 25 -4.88 13.24 22.81
N ILE A 26 -6.20 13.40 22.64
CA ILE A 26 -6.92 12.86 21.47
C ILE A 26 -6.39 13.51 20.18
N LEU A 27 -6.20 14.83 20.17
CA LEU A 27 -5.69 15.54 19.00
C LEU A 27 -4.25 15.11 18.65
N SER A 28 -3.37 14.94 19.65
CA SER A 28 -2.02 14.42 19.42
C SER A 28 -2.03 13.00 18.87
N PHE A 29 -2.92 12.14 19.38
CA PHE A 29 -3.07 10.77 18.89
C PHE A 29 -3.56 10.78 17.43
N ILE A 30 -4.61 11.53 17.12
CA ILE A 30 -5.16 11.61 15.76
C ILE A 30 -4.12 12.20 14.80
N SER A 31 -3.50 13.33 15.14
CA SER A 31 -2.57 14.01 14.25
C SER A 31 -1.34 13.13 13.95
N TYR A 32 -0.77 12.48 14.96
CA TYR A 32 0.34 11.56 14.78
C TYR A 32 -0.02 10.40 13.84
N ASN A 33 -1.15 9.74 14.08
CA ASN A 33 -1.55 8.58 13.27
C ASN A 33 -1.93 8.98 11.84
N THR A 34 -2.54 10.15 11.64
CA THR A 34 -2.81 10.68 10.30
C THR A 34 -1.52 10.97 9.54
N LEU A 35 -0.54 11.60 10.18
CA LEU A 35 0.77 11.87 9.57
C LEU A 35 1.53 10.57 9.27
N LEU A 36 1.48 9.59 10.17
CA LEU A 36 2.10 8.28 9.98
C LEU A 36 1.54 7.56 8.74
N ILE A 37 0.21 7.56 8.59
CA ILE A 37 -0.45 6.96 7.41
C ILE A 37 -0.12 7.74 6.14
N ALA A 38 -0.05 9.07 6.20
CA ALA A 38 0.27 9.89 5.04
C ALA A 38 1.71 9.69 4.53
N ASP A 39 2.68 9.54 5.43
CA ASP A 39 4.10 9.43 5.09
C ASP A 39 4.51 7.99 4.76
N ILE A 40 4.24 7.06 5.68
CA ILE A 40 4.67 5.66 5.55
C ILE A 40 3.62 4.83 4.79
N GLY A 41 2.34 5.19 4.90
CA GLY A 41 1.23 4.31 4.51
C GLY A 41 1.00 3.20 5.53
N TYR A 42 -0.21 2.62 5.51
CA TYR A 42 -0.55 1.50 6.39
C TYR A 42 -0.03 0.14 5.88
N LYS A 43 0.37 0.07 4.61
CA LYS A 43 0.95 -1.11 3.95
C LYS A 43 2.11 -0.68 3.03
N ASN A 44 3.16 -1.50 2.98
CA ASN A 44 4.29 -1.33 2.06
C ASN A 44 4.41 -2.56 1.17
N LEU A 45 4.76 -2.36 -0.10
CA LEU A 45 5.01 -3.46 -1.04
C LEU A 45 6.26 -4.21 -0.59
N ASP A 46 6.13 -5.49 -0.32
CA ASP A 46 7.25 -6.37 -0.01
C ASP A 46 7.83 -6.91 -1.32
N LYS A 47 8.89 -6.27 -1.80
CA LYS A 47 9.51 -6.63 -3.10
C LYS A 47 10.13 -8.03 -3.11
N ASN A 48 10.51 -8.57 -1.95
CA ASN A 48 11.13 -9.89 -1.87
C ASN A 48 10.10 -11.02 -2.01
N HIS A 49 8.85 -10.76 -1.61
CA HIS A 49 7.77 -11.75 -1.66
C HIS A 49 6.75 -11.46 -2.78
N SER A 50 6.66 -10.21 -3.25
CA SER A 50 5.92 -9.88 -4.46
C SER A 50 6.60 -10.51 -5.67
N THR A 51 5.82 -11.08 -6.57
CA THR A 51 6.37 -11.87 -7.68
C THR A 51 5.95 -11.37 -9.04
N LEU A 52 6.87 -11.51 -9.99
CA LEU A 52 6.67 -11.36 -11.42
C LEU A 52 6.60 -12.75 -12.06
N THR A 53 5.59 -12.96 -12.90
CA THR A 53 5.48 -14.11 -13.81
C THR A 53 5.48 -13.60 -15.24
N CYS A 54 6.33 -14.16 -16.09
CA CYS A 54 6.42 -13.81 -17.49
C CYS A 54 5.74 -14.89 -18.35
N HIS A 55 4.87 -14.48 -19.26
CA HIS A 55 4.09 -15.40 -20.12
C HIS A 55 4.51 -15.35 -21.58
N LEU A 56 5.61 -14.66 -21.87
CA LEU A 56 6.17 -14.59 -23.20
C LEU A 56 6.77 -15.95 -23.58
N PRO A 57 6.59 -16.41 -24.84
CA PRO A 57 7.14 -17.69 -25.30
C PRO A 57 8.67 -17.68 -25.45
N ILE A 58 9.32 -16.57 -25.09
CA ILE A 58 10.75 -16.32 -25.25
C ILE A 58 11.26 -15.70 -23.95
N GLY A 59 12.38 -16.21 -23.45
CA GLY A 59 13.04 -15.69 -22.25
C GLY A 59 12.74 -16.52 -21.02
N ASN A 60 12.75 -15.87 -19.85
CA ASN A 60 12.50 -16.51 -18.57
C ASN A 60 11.00 -16.55 -18.28
N THR A 61 10.43 -17.74 -18.15
CA THR A 61 9.02 -17.96 -17.78
C THR A 61 8.87 -18.33 -16.30
N GLU A 62 9.97 -18.48 -15.57
CA GLU A 62 9.91 -18.80 -14.15
C GLU A 62 9.45 -17.61 -13.32
N LYS A 63 8.75 -17.92 -12.23
CA LYS A 63 8.26 -16.94 -11.27
C LYS A 63 9.46 -16.41 -10.47
N MET A 64 9.67 -15.09 -10.49
CA MET A 64 10.76 -14.44 -9.76
C MET A 64 10.22 -13.36 -8.82
N SER A 65 10.99 -13.00 -7.79
CA SER A 65 10.60 -11.87 -6.93
C SER A 65 10.84 -10.53 -7.65
N LEU A 66 10.08 -9.48 -7.28
CA LEU A 66 10.32 -8.13 -7.82
C LEU A 66 11.71 -7.60 -7.45
N ALA A 67 12.24 -7.98 -6.29
CA ALA A 67 13.58 -7.63 -5.86
C ALA A 67 14.66 -8.30 -6.71
N GLU A 68 14.51 -9.59 -7.01
CA GLU A 68 15.41 -10.35 -7.90
C GLU A 68 15.37 -9.81 -9.33
N ALA A 69 14.18 -9.46 -9.81
CA ALA A 69 13.99 -8.81 -11.11
C ALA A 69 14.60 -7.40 -11.17
N GLY A 70 15.01 -6.80 -10.05
CA GLY A 70 15.54 -5.44 -9.99
C GLY A 70 14.50 -4.36 -10.33
N LEU A 71 13.21 -4.67 -10.23
CA LEU A 71 12.12 -3.79 -10.66
C LEU A 71 11.68 -2.84 -9.54
N ASP A 72 11.67 -1.54 -9.83
CA ASP A 72 11.14 -0.52 -8.91
C ASP A 72 9.67 -0.17 -9.22
N ILE A 73 8.78 -1.02 -8.74
CA ILE A 73 7.33 -0.85 -8.87
C ILE A 73 6.78 -0.24 -7.59
N SER A 74 6.04 0.86 -7.73
CA SER A 74 5.45 1.56 -6.59
C SER A 74 4.20 0.85 -6.09
N LYS A 75 3.95 0.94 -4.79
CA LYS A 75 2.73 0.40 -4.17
C LYS A 75 1.43 1.03 -4.70
N TYR A 76 1.51 2.24 -5.27
CA TYR A 76 0.35 2.96 -5.80
C TYR A 76 -0.27 2.31 -7.04
N TYR A 77 0.44 1.40 -7.73
CA TYR A 77 -0.12 0.63 -8.84
C TYR A 77 -1.03 -0.52 -8.39
N PHE A 78 -1.24 -0.68 -7.08
CA PHE A 78 -1.97 -1.79 -6.50
C PHE A 78 -3.05 -1.28 -5.52
N GLU A 79 -3.82 -0.26 -5.93
CA GLU A 79 -4.81 0.43 -5.07
C GLU A 79 -5.72 -0.54 -4.29
N GLY A 80 -6.14 -1.65 -4.93
CA GLY A 80 -6.99 -2.69 -4.33
C GLY A 80 -6.27 -3.95 -3.83
N ALA A 81 -4.94 -3.94 -3.69
CA ALA A 81 -4.10 -5.15 -3.51
C ALA A 81 -4.12 -6.13 -4.69
N VAL A 82 -4.71 -5.73 -5.83
CA VAL A 82 -4.70 -6.46 -7.08
C VAL A 82 -3.99 -5.60 -8.11
N PHE A 83 -3.17 -6.24 -8.94
CA PHE A 83 -2.56 -5.60 -10.09
C PHE A 83 -3.57 -5.52 -11.24
N SER A 84 -3.91 -4.30 -11.67
CA SER A 84 -4.76 -4.08 -12.84
C SER A 84 -3.88 -3.95 -14.08
N TYR A 85 -3.82 -5.03 -14.89
CA TYR A 85 -2.99 -5.07 -16.08
C TYR A 85 -3.37 -3.96 -17.08
N GLN A 86 -4.66 -3.82 -17.36
CA GLN A 86 -5.18 -2.80 -18.28
C GLN A 86 -4.84 -1.38 -17.79
N GLU A 87 -5.18 -1.04 -16.55
CA GLU A 87 -4.90 0.31 -16.02
C GLU A 87 -3.40 0.60 -15.97
N PHE A 88 -2.57 -0.42 -15.73
CA PHE A 88 -1.13 -0.27 -15.76
C PHE A 88 -0.61 0.10 -17.15
N PHE A 89 -1.14 -0.53 -18.22
CA PHE A 89 -0.83 -0.19 -19.60
C PHE A 89 -1.38 1.17 -20.03
N GLU A 90 -2.64 1.47 -19.71
CA GLU A 90 -3.30 2.73 -20.08
C GLU A 90 -2.77 3.94 -19.29
N GLY A 91 -2.16 3.71 -18.13
CA GLY A 91 -1.62 4.74 -17.24
C GLY A 91 -0.28 5.35 -17.65
N TYR A 92 0.13 5.26 -18.93
CA TYR A 92 1.41 5.78 -19.46
C TYR A 92 2.66 5.22 -18.74
N ASN A 93 2.63 3.95 -18.35
CA ASN A 93 3.75 3.29 -17.67
C ASN A 93 4.75 2.63 -18.65
N ASP A 94 4.84 3.12 -19.88
CA ASP A 94 5.56 2.46 -20.97
C ASP A 94 6.99 2.09 -20.63
N TYR A 95 7.71 3.03 -20.00
CA TYR A 95 9.07 2.80 -19.56
C TYR A 95 9.17 1.63 -18.55
N LYS A 96 8.21 1.51 -17.64
CA LYS A 96 8.19 0.42 -16.66
C LYS A 96 7.83 -0.91 -17.30
N ILE A 97 6.90 -0.89 -18.25
CA ILE A 97 6.50 -2.06 -19.02
C ILE A 97 7.70 -2.58 -19.82
N ARG A 98 8.45 -1.71 -20.49
CA ARG A 98 9.70 -2.08 -21.17
C ARG A 98 10.69 -2.74 -20.23
N ASN A 99 10.98 -2.14 -19.08
CA ASN A 99 11.88 -2.73 -18.09
C ASN A 99 11.42 -4.12 -17.63
N ILE A 100 10.10 -4.33 -17.45
CA ILE A 100 9.55 -5.65 -17.10
C ILE A 100 9.78 -6.64 -18.26
N LEU A 101 9.50 -6.24 -19.49
CA LEU A 101 9.67 -7.09 -20.67
C LEU A 101 11.15 -7.40 -20.95
N GLU A 102 12.06 -6.48 -20.65
CA GLU A 102 13.51 -6.71 -20.72
C GLU A 102 13.96 -7.77 -19.73
N VAL A 103 13.45 -7.72 -18.50
CA VAL A 103 13.67 -8.77 -17.50
C VAL A 103 13.10 -10.11 -17.98
N CYS A 104 11.88 -10.11 -18.51
CA CYS A 104 11.24 -11.33 -19.00
C CYS A 104 11.97 -11.96 -20.19
N THR A 105 12.46 -11.15 -21.14
CA THR A 105 13.03 -11.64 -22.40
C THR A 105 14.56 -11.74 -22.39
N GLY A 106 15.22 -11.06 -21.46
CA GLY A 106 16.67 -10.87 -21.43
C GLY A 106 17.20 -9.99 -22.57
N LYS A 107 16.32 -9.27 -23.27
CA LYS A 107 16.66 -8.44 -24.43
C LYS A 107 16.13 -7.03 -24.23
N ASP A 108 16.92 -6.05 -24.65
CA ASP A 108 16.49 -4.66 -24.76
C ASP A 108 15.26 -4.57 -25.69
N THR A 109 14.17 -4.03 -25.16
CA THR A 109 12.91 -3.86 -25.91
C THR A 109 12.86 -2.53 -26.67
N GLY A 110 13.91 -1.70 -26.57
CA GLY A 110 14.11 -0.50 -27.35
C GLY A 110 12.93 0.46 -27.27
N SER A 111 12.58 1.07 -28.41
CA SER A 111 11.46 2.00 -28.58
C SER A 111 10.18 1.37 -29.14
N ILE A 112 10.02 0.04 -29.05
CA ILE A 112 8.84 -0.70 -29.55
C ILE A 112 7.55 -0.15 -28.94
N ASP A 113 6.52 0.11 -29.73
CA ASP A 113 5.20 0.46 -29.17
C ASP A 113 4.65 -0.73 -28.35
N ILE A 114 4.52 -0.54 -27.04
CA ILE A 114 4.12 -1.61 -26.12
C ILE A 114 2.67 -2.05 -26.32
N VAL A 115 1.81 -1.15 -26.81
CA VAL A 115 0.39 -1.43 -27.05
C VAL A 115 0.27 -2.25 -28.32
N SER A 116 1.02 -1.90 -29.36
CA SER A 116 1.13 -2.73 -30.56
C SER A 116 1.70 -4.11 -30.23
N LEU A 117 2.75 -4.18 -29.40
CA LEU A 117 3.34 -5.45 -28.97
C LEU A 117 2.35 -6.33 -28.18
N GLN A 118 1.57 -5.72 -27.28
CA GLN A 118 0.50 -6.40 -26.56
C GLN A 118 -0.55 -6.98 -27.51
N LYS A 119 -0.97 -6.20 -28.52
CA LYS A 119 -1.96 -6.66 -29.51
C LYS A 119 -1.40 -7.82 -30.35
N GLU A 120 -0.16 -7.73 -30.82
CA GLU A 120 0.49 -8.83 -31.54
C GLU A 120 0.57 -10.11 -30.70
N PHE A 121 0.86 -9.97 -29.40
CA PHE A 121 0.87 -11.09 -28.47
C PHE A 121 -0.51 -11.73 -28.32
N GLU A 122 -1.57 -10.94 -28.10
CA GLU A 122 -2.95 -11.43 -28.00
C GLU A 122 -3.39 -12.17 -29.26
N VAL A 123 -3.13 -11.58 -30.43
CA VAL A 123 -3.46 -12.18 -31.72
C VAL A 123 -2.75 -13.52 -31.86
N ARG A 124 -1.45 -13.59 -31.58
CA ARG A 124 -0.69 -14.85 -31.66
C ARG A 124 -1.22 -15.91 -30.70
N GLN A 125 -1.54 -15.55 -29.46
CA GLN A 125 -2.08 -16.51 -28.50
C GLN A 125 -3.45 -17.04 -28.94
N LYS A 126 -4.34 -16.15 -29.39
CA LYS A 126 -5.65 -16.51 -29.93
C LYS A 126 -5.57 -17.52 -31.09
N TYR A 127 -4.62 -17.34 -32.01
CA TYR A 127 -4.39 -18.29 -33.11
C TYR A 127 -3.69 -19.59 -32.68
N THR A 128 -2.89 -19.55 -31.61
CA THR A 128 -2.21 -20.74 -31.07
C THR A 128 -3.19 -21.65 -30.32
N GLU A 129 -4.20 -21.08 -29.67
CA GLU A 129 -5.26 -21.82 -28.96
C GLU A 129 -6.41 -22.29 -29.87
N MET A 130 -6.47 -21.80 -31.11
CA MET A 130 -7.51 -22.12 -32.08
C MET A 130 -7.39 -23.57 -32.59
N SER A 131 -8.52 -24.23 -32.81
CA SER A 131 -8.53 -25.55 -33.46
C SER A 131 -8.14 -25.45 -34.95
N ASN A 132 -7.59 -26.53 -35.52
CA ASN A 132 -7.14 -26.53 -36.93
C ASN A 132 -8.26 -26.15 -37.92
N GLU A 133 -9.53 -26.46 -37.61
CA GLU A 133 -10.70 -26.14 -38.45
C GLU A 133 -11.07 -24.65 -38.42
N GLU A 134 -10.96 -24.01 -37.25
CA GLU A 134 -11.18 -22.56 -37.08
C GLU A 134 -10.04 -21.73 -37.69
N LEU A 135 -8.80 -22.23 -37.61
CA LEU A 135 -7.65 -21.62 -38.25
C LEU A 135 -7.80 -21.61 -39.78
N LEU A 136 -8.27 -22.72 -40.37
CA LEU A 136 -8.55 -22.84 -41.80
C LEU A 136 -9.66 -21.87 -42.27
N SER A 137 -10.68 -21.64 -41.43
CA SER A 137 -11.77 -20.69 -41.74
C SER A 137 -11.30 -19.23 -41.69
N SER A 138 -10.44 -18.86 -40.75
CA SER A 138 -9.94 -17.48 -40.61
C SER A 138 -8.91 -17.12 -41.69
N MET A 139 -8.12 -18.08 -42.19
CA MET A 139 -7.19 -17.87 -43.30
C MET A 139 -7.89 -17.66 -44.66
N SER A 140 -9.14 -18.13 -44.81
CA SER A 140 -9.90 -17.95 -46.06
C SER A 140 -10.54 -16.56 -46.21
N GLU A 141 -10.50 -15.71 -45.19
CA GLU A 141 -11.08 -14.35 -45.22
C GLU A 141 -10.03 -13.24 -45.38
N ASP A 142 -8.74 -13.51 -45.20
CA ASP A 142 -7.70 -12.47 -45.10
C ASP A 142 -6.57 -12.63 -46.15
N GLU A 143 -6.94 -12.57 -47.44
CA GLU A 143 -5.99 -12.41 -48.56
C GLU A 143 -5.62 -10.93 -48.77
N THR A 144 -5.22 -10.21 -47.72
CA THR A 144 -4.47 -8.96 -47.90
C THR A 144 -3.44 -8.79 -46.79
N VAL A 145 -2.16 -9.01 -47.14
CA VAL A 145 -1.00 -8.52 -46.38
C VAL A 145 -0.99 -6.99 -46.50
N SER A 146 -1.87 -6.34 -45.74
CA SER A 146 -1.86 -4.90 -45.50
C SER A 146 -1.11 -4.67 -44.21
N THR A 147 -0.18 -3.72 -44.22
CA THR A 147 0.44 -3.13 -43.02
C THR A 147 -0.63 -2.93 -41.96
N TYR A 148 -0.56 -3.76 -40.91
CA TYR A 148 -1.57 -3.87 -39.86
C TYR A 148 -1.43 -2.67 -38.93
N GLU A 149 -2.13 -1.58 -39.22
CA GLU A 149 -2.50 -0.62 -38.18
C GLU A 149 -3.68 -1.25 -37.44
N PRO A 150 -3.51 -1.68 -36.17
CA PRO A 150 -4.62 -2.28 -35.43
C PRO A 150 -5.66 -1.19 -35.16
N SER A 151 -6.80 -1.26 -35.83
CA SER A 151 -7.92 -0.34 -35.62
C SER A 151 -8.71 -0.63 -34.33
N GLU A 152 -8.53 -1.82 -33.75
CA GLU A 152 -9.23 -2.26 -32.55
C GLU A 152 -8.30 -2.31 -31.32
N PRO A 153 -8.77 -1.85 -30.14
CA PRO A 153 -7.98 -1.86 -28.91
C PRO A 153 -7.61 -3.30 -28.47
N PRO A 154 -6.59 -3.45 -27.60
CA PRO A 154 -6.29 -4.73 -26.96
C PRO A 154 -7.46 -5.23 -26.10
N GLU A 155 -7.66 -6.53 -26.05
CA GLU A 155 -8.72 -7.15 -25.24
C GLU A 155 -8.27 -7.41 -23.79
N TRP A 156 -6.96 -7.41 -23.51
CA TRP A 156 -6.34 -7.64 -22.20
C TRP A 156 -6.58 -9.04 -21.59
N ASN A 157 -7.13 -9.96 -22.38
CA ASN A 157 -7.39 -11.35 -22.01
C ASN A 157 -6.10 -12.17 -21.90
N TYR A 158 -5.11 -11.88 -22.75
CA TYR A 158 -3.78 -12.48 -22.69
C TYR A 158 -2.80 -11.46 -22.13
N ARG A 159 -1.98 -11.85 -21.17
CA ARG A 159 -1.05 -10.95 -20.50
C ARG A 159 0.37 -11.36 -20.81
N MET A 160 1.24 -10.42 -21.18
CA MET A 160 2.66 -10.72 -21.40
C MET A 160 3.38 -11.01 -20.07
N PHE A 161 2.86 -10.49 -18.96
CA PHE A 161 3.34 -10.72 -17.61
C PHE A 161 2.22 -10.51 -16.58
N ASP A 162 2.42 -11.05 -15.38
CA ASP A 162 1.58 -10.79 -14.22
C ASP A 162 2.43 -10.41 -13.02
N ILE A 163 1.93 -9.46 -12.22
CA ILE A 163 2.53 -9.09 -10.95
C ILE A 163 1.56 -9.46 -9.83
N GLN A 164 2.02 -10.28 -8.91
CA GLN A 164 1.30 -10.62 -7.69
C GLN A 164 1.92 -9.86 -6.52
N PRO A 165 1.26 -8.78 -6.02
CA PRO A 165 1.80 -7.99 -4.93
C PRO A 165 1.64 -8.70 -3.59
N GLU A 166 2.66 -8.63 -2.76
CA GLU A 166 2.60 -8.98 -1.34
C GLU A 166 2.91 -7.74 -0.49
N PHE A 167 2.17 -7.55 0.60
CA PHE A 167 2.29 -6.35 1.43
C PHE A 167 2.77 -6.69 2.82
N SER A 168 3.73 -5.90 3.31
CA SER A 168 4.19 -5.93 4.69
C SER A 168 3.60 -4.76 5.47
N TYR A 169 3.17 -5.07 6.70
CA TYR A 169 2.64 -4.11 7.68
C TYR A 169 3.64 -3.84 8.81
N SER A 170 4.76 -4.57 8.81
CA SER A 170 5.74 -4.60 9.90
C SER A 170 6.24 -3.20 10.28
N GLN A 171 6.66 -2.41 9.30
CA GLN A 171 7.12 -1.04 9.51
C GLN A 171 6.01 -0.15 10.09
N PHE A 172 4.82 -0.18 9.49
CA PHE A 172 3.68 0.60 10.00
C PHE A 172 3.36 0.25 11.44
N LEU A 173 3.25 -1.05 11.77
CA LEU A 173 2.96 -1.50 13.13
C LEU A 173 4.05 -1.08 14.11
N LEU A 174 5.33 -1.22 13.73
CA LEU A 174 6.45 -0.80 14.57
C LEU A 174 6.35 0.69 14.95
N TYR A 175 6.20 1.56 13.95
CA TYR A 175 6.10 3.00 14.20
C TYR A 175 4.79 3.37 14.91
N PHE A 176 3.68 2.74 14.56
CA PHE A 176 2.39 2.93 15.22
C PHE A 176 2.51 2.64 16.72
N PHE A 177 3.02 1.47 17.11
CA PHE A 177 3.15 1.14 18.53
C PHE A 177 4.20 2.02 19.22
N ALA A 178 5.37 2.21 18.61
CA ALA A 178 6.43 3.02 19.21
C ALA A 178 5.97 4.47 19.46
N GLY A 179 5.38 5.12 18.47
CA GLY A 179 4.92 6.50 18.58
C GLY A 179 3.75 6.66 19.55
N ASN A 180 2.76 5.76 19.51
CA ASN A 180 1.64 5.83 20.44
C ASN A 180 2.06 5.55 21.88
N ILE A 181 3.03 4.66 22.12
CA ILE A 181 3.65 4.48 23.46
C ILE A 181 4.32 5.78 23.91
N VAL A 182 5.10 6.44 23.06
CA VAL A 182 5.75 7.72 23.39
C VAL A 182 4.73 8.79 23.74
N ILE A 183 3.64 8.91 22.98
CA ILE A 183 2.54 9.85 23.28
C ILE A 183 1.93 9.54 24.65
N VAL A 184 1.59 8.27 24.92
CA VAL A 184 1.03 7.87 26.22
C VAL A 184 1.98 8.22 27.35
N LEU A 185 3.27 7.89 27.23
CA LEU A 185 4.28 8.19 28.25
C LEU A 185 4.45 9.70 28.48
N PHE A 186 4.45 10.50 27.41
CA PHE A 186 4.54 11.96 27.50
C PHE A 186 3.35 12.55 28.28
N PHE A 187 2.12 12.16 27.94
CA PHE A 187 0.93 12.63 28.65
C PHE A 187 0.88 12.11 30.09
N GLU A 188 1.33 10.88 30.33
CA GLU A 188 1.46 10.33 31.68
C GLU A 188 2.40 11.17 32.55
N ALA A 189 3.56 11.53 32.01
CA ALA A 189 4.55 12.38 32.66
C ALA A 189 3.98 13.79 32.93
N MET A 190 3.34 14.41 31.94
CA MET A 190 2.69 15.72 32.08
C MET A 190 1.61 15.71 33.18
N ARG A 191 0.80 14.64 33.25
CA ARG A 191 -0.20 14.46 34.30
C ARG A 191 0.45 14.36 35.69
N ARG A 192 1.55 13.59 35.82
CA ARG A 192 2.29 13.47 37.08
C ARG A 192 2.90 14.79 37.52
N ILE A 193 3.49 15.54 36.60
CA ILE A 193 4.05 16.88 36.86
C ILE A 193 2.93 17.81 37.35
N PHE A 194 1.78 17.80 36.69
CA PHE A 194 0.62 18.59 37.11
C PHE A 194 0.18 18.25 38.54
N TYR A 195 0.05 16.96 38.88
CA TYR A 195 -0.30 16.55 40.25
C TYR A 195 0.78 16.93 41.26
N TYR A 196 2.06 16.81 40.90
CA TYR A 196 3.14 17.25 41.77
C TYR A 196 3.05 18.76 42.08
N VAL A 197 2.82 19.59 41.05
CA VAL A 197 2.70 21.05 41.22
C VAL A 197 1.48 21.44 42.04
N VAL A 198 0.31 20.83 41.78
CA VAL A 198 -0.95 21.26 42.42
C VAL A 198 -1.20 20.61 43.79
N LEU A 199 -0.81 19.35 43.96
CA LEU A 199 -1.10 18.53 45.14
C LEU A 199 0.14 18.24 45.99
N GLY A 200 1.34 18.59 45.52
CA GLY A 200 2.60 18.28 46.21
C GLY A 200 2.92 16.78 46.22
N SER A 201 2.28 15.98 45.36
CA SER A 201 2.47 14.53 45.27
C SER A 201 2.27 14.03 43.85
N ILE A 202 3.16 13.14 43.41
CA ILE A 202 3.07 12.44 42.12
C ILE A 202 1.90 11.44 42.11
N LEU A 203 1.58 10.87 43.27
CA LEU A 203 0.49 9.93 43.50
C LEU A 203 -0.48 10.53 44.54
N PRO A 204 -1.48 11.30 44.12
CA PRO A 204 -2.45 11.88 45.04
C PRO A 204 -3.36 10.80 45.64
N ARG A 205 -3.65 10.91 46.95
CA ARG A 205 -4.57 9.99 47.66
C ARG A 205 -6.03 10.37 47.32
N LYS A 206 -6.86 9.38 47.01
CA LYS A 206 -8.33 9.52 47.02
C LYS A 206 -8.82 9.47 48.47
N GLN A 207 -9.86 10.22 48.85
CA GLN A 207 -10.47 10.03 50.17
C GLN A 207 -11.03 8.61 50.27
N LYS A 208 -10.83 7.93 51.42
CA LYS A 208 -11.56 6.69 51.71
C LYS A 208 -13.04 7.05 51.91
N PRO A 209 -14.00 6.27 51.37
CA PRO A 209 -15.40 6.43 51.74
C PRO A 209 -15.51 6.30 53.26
N TYR A 210 -16.27 7.19 53.91
CA TYR A 210 -16.60 7.04 55.32
C TYR A 210 -17.33 5.70 55.49
N GLU A 211 -16.71 4.73 56.15
CA GLU A 211 -17.43 3.62 56.77
C GLU A 211 -18.17 4.23 57.97
N SER A 212 -19.50 4.28 57.88
CA SER A 212 -20.36 4.60 59.01
C SER A 212 -20.47 3.36 59.89
N ASP A 213 -19.87 3.40 61.08
CA ASP A 213 -20.18 2.49 62.19
C ASP A 213 -21.58 2.79 62.77
#